data_AF-A0A520MRR9-F1
#
_entry.id   AF-A0A520MRR9-F1
#
_cell.length_a   1.000
_cell.length_b   1.000
_cell.length_c   1.000
_cell.angle_alpha   90.00
_cell.angle_beta   90.00
_cell.angle_gamma   90.00
#
_symmetry.space_group_name_H-M   'P 1'
#
loop_
_entity.id
_entity.type
_entity.pdbx_description
1 polymer ?
#
loop_
_entity_poly.entity_id
_entity_poly.type
_entity_poly.pdbx_seq_one_letter_code
_entity_poly.pdbx_strand_id
1 'polypeptide(L)'
;MGSKFLDNISLMVKLNSTTAILSDLDGVILDLSYDIKFWELWLPEHVADQTNQSIEEAQEKIQAEIDAQRGTLNFYDLNYWDDLLDVDCMQIIREQEEKCSYLEGSHEALQRLSVLKNPKHILTNGDPRVQEYKAEIQDFLKF
;
A
#
# COMPACT_ATOMS: atom_id res chain seq x y z
N MET A 1 -38.86 -9.46 -30.76
CA MET A 1 -37.40 -9.24 -30.85
C MET A 1 -37.15 -7.88 -30.24
N GLY A 2 -36.34 -7.81 -29.17
CA GLY A 2 -36.09 -6.58 -28.39
C GLY A 2 -36.79 -6.59 -27.03
N SER A 3 -36.08 -6.15 -25.99
CA SER A 3 -36.54 -5.91 -24.61
C SER A 3 -36.53 -7.08 -23.62
N LYS A 4 -35.42 -7.82 -23.47
CA LYS A 4 -35.15 -8.59 -22.23
C LYS A 4 -33.68 -8.54 -21.75
N PHE A 5 -32.85 -7.68 -22.32
CA PHE A 5 -31.42 -7.61 -21.98
C PHE A 5 -31.03 -6.40 -21.11
N LEU A 6 -31.96 -5.49 -20.80
CA LEU A 6 -31.68 -4.26 -20.05
C LEU A 6 -32.33 -4.20 -18.66
N ASP A 7 -33.16 -5.17 -18.27
CA ASP A 7 -33.86 -5.15 -16.97
C ASP A 7 -32.99 -5.66 -15.80
N ASN A 8 -31.70 -5.96 -16.03
CA ASN A 8 -30.79 -6.50 -15.02
C ASN A 8 -29.68 -5.53 -14.57
N ILE A 9 -29.83 -4.23 -14.80
CA ILE A 9 -28.93 -3.20 -14.24
C ILE A 9 -29.66 -2.39 -13.17
N SER A 10 -30.11 -3.05 -12.09
CA SER A 10 -30.53 -2.34 -10.89
C SER A 10 -30.28 -3.14 -9.62
N LEU A 11 -29.02 -3.52 -9.43
CA LEU A 11 -28.46 -3.73 -8.10
C LEU A 11 -27.39 -2.65 -7.85
N MET A 12 -27.71 -1.40 -8.19
CA MET A 12 -27.01 -0.27 -7.58
C MET A 12 -27.49 -0.20 -6.12
N VAL A 13 -26.70 -0.76 -5.21
CA VAL A 13 -26.86 -0.50 -3.79
C VAL A 13 -26.78 1.00 -3.60
N LYS A 14 -27.91 1.65 -3.27
CA LYS A 14 -27.90 3.06 -2.90
C LYS A 14 -27.16 3.18 -1.57
N LEU A 15 -26.05 3.91 -1.58
CA LEU A 15 -25.40 4.36 -0.34
C LEU A 15 -26.45 5.12 0.48
N ASN A 16 -26.74 4.60 1.67
CA ASN A 16 -27.64 5.25 2.63
C ASN A 16 -26.82 5.80 3.80
N SER A 17 -27.46 6.46 4.77
CA SER A 17 -26.75 7.09 5.89
C SER A 17 -26.03 6.12 6.85
N THR A 18 -26.18 4.81 6.67
CA THR A 18 -25.55 3.76 7.51
C THR A 18 -24.44 2.99 6.80
N THR A 19 -24.21 3.25 5.51
CA THR A 19 -23.14 2.57 4.76
C THR A 19 -21.78 3.20 5.09
N ALA A 20 -20.81 2.40 5.54
CA ALA A 20 -19.42 2.84 5.63
C ALA A 20 -18.69 2.58 4.31
N ILE A 21 -17.75 3.46 3.97
CA ILE A 21 -16.86 3.33 2.83
C ILE A 21 -15.50 2.92 3.38
N LEU A 22 -15.08 1.70 3.06
CA LEU A 22 -13.79 1.16 3.44
C LEU A 22 -12.92 1.14 2.19
N SER A 23 -11.80 1.85 2.23
CA SER A 23 -10.87 1.94 1.10
C SER A 23 -9.55 1.29 1.48
N ASP A 24 -9.09 0.38 0.64
CA ASP A 24 -7.70 -0.05 0.66
C ASP A 24 -6.77 1.09 0.20
N LEU A 25 -5.48 0.99 0.50
CA LEU A 25 -4.52 2.07 0.32
C LEU A 25 -3.53 1.79 -0.82
N ASP A 26 -2.64 0.83 -0.65
CA ASP A 26 -1.53 0.57 -1.57
C ASP A 26 -2.04 -0.20 -2.79
N GLY A 27 -1.89 0.38 -3.99
CA GLY A 27 -2.45 -0.15 -5.23
C GLY A 27 -3.93 0.19 -5.48
N VAL A 28 -4.56 0.98 -4.59
CA VAL A 28 -5.95 1.46 -4.74
C VAL A 28 -6.02 2.99 -4.67
N ILE A 29 -5.48 3.58 -3.61
CA ILE A 29 -5.35 5.04 -3.45
C ILE A 29 -3.94 5.49 -3.83
N LEU A 30 -2.91 4.80 -3.35
CA LEU A 30 -1.52 5.12 -3.63
C LEU A 30 -0.97 4.18 -4.71
N ASP A 31 -0.03 4.69 -5.49
CA ASP A 31 0.67 3.89 -6.48
C ASP A 31 1.53 2.82 -5.79
N LEU A 32 1.24 1.55 -6.08
CA LEU A 32 1.90 0.39 -5.49
C LEU A 32 3.40 0.30 -5.85
N SER A 33 3.83 0.96 -6.93
CA SER A 33 5.22 0.93 -7.36
C SER A 33 6.20 1.45 -6.30
N TYR A 34 5.76 2.35 -5.42
CA TYR A 34 6.57 2.84 -4.31
C TYR A 34 6.96 1.72 -3.33
N ASP A 35 5.97 0.91 -2.92
CA ASP A 35 6.22 -0.23 -2.02
C ASP A 35 6.99 -1.35 -2.71
N ILE A 36 6.69 -1.61 -3.98
CA ILE A 36 7.45 -2.58 -4.79
C ILE A 36 8.93 -2.18 -4.82
N LYS A 37 9.22 -0.89 -5.01
CA LYS A 37 10.60 -0.39 -5.07
C LYS A 37 11.34 -0.53 -3.74
N PHE A 38 10.65 -0.36 -2.61
CA PHE A 38 11.24 -0.67 -1.31
C PHE A 38 11.69 -2.13 -1.22
N TRP A 39 10.81 -3.07 -1.57
CA TRP A 39 11.08 -4.50 -1.46
C TRP A 39 12.10 -5.03 -2.48
N GLU A 40 12.03 -4.57 -3.74
CA GLU A 40 12.84 -5.13 -4.83
C GLU A 40 14.18 -4.41 -5.03
N LEU A 41 14.31 -3.18 -4.55
CA LEU A 41 15.48 -2.34 -4.78
C LEU A 41 16.11 -1.83 -3.48
N TRP A 42 15.43 -0.95 -2.74
CA TRP A 42 16.07 -0.21 -1.64
C TRP A 42 16.51 -1.10 -0.47
N LEU A 43 15.65 -2.04 -0.06
CA LEU A 43 15.98 -2.96 1.02
C LEU A 43 17.11 -3.93 0.62
N PRO A 44 17.08 -4.59 -0.56
CA PRO A 44 18.21 -5.40 -1.02
C PRO A 44 19.52 -4.64 -1.18
N GLU A 45 19.52 -3.43 -1.74
CA GLU A 45 20.71 -2.59 -1.87
C GLU A 45 21.34 -2.30 -0.49
N HIS A 46 20.51 -1.90 0.48
CA HIS A 46 20.98 -1.63 1.84
C HIS A 46 21.56 -2.88 2.52
N VAL A 47 20.88 -4.03 2.39
CA VAL A 47 21.34 -5.29 2.99
C VAL A 47 22.64 -5.77 2.33
N ALA A 48 22.78 -5.64 1.01
CA ALA A 48 24.00 -6.00 0.29
C ALA A 48 25.19 -5.18 0.79
N ASP A 49 25.01 -3.85 0.92
CA ASP A 49 26.03 -2.93 1.42
C ASP A 49 26.43 -3.23 2.88
N GLN A 50 25.44 -3.47 3.76
CA GLN A 50 25.67 -3.78 5.17
C GLN A 50 26.41 -5.10 5.37
N THR A 51 26.09 -6.11 4.56
CA THR A 51 26.62 -7.48 4.73
C THR A 51 27.83 -7.77 3.83
N ASN A 52 28.22 -6.82 2.98
CA ASN A 52 29.27 -6.96 1.98
C ASN A 52 29.02 -8.17 1.05
N GLN A 53 27.75 -8.35 0.66
CA GLN A 53 27.25 -9.33 -0.30
C GLN A 53 26.94 -8.66 -1.64
N SER A 54 26.72 -9.44 -2.69
CA SER A 54 26.21 -8.87 -3.94
C SER A 54 24.73 -8.49 -3.80
N ILE A 55 24.26 -7.52 -4.60
CA ILE A 55 22.85 -7.13 -4.62
C ILE A 55 21.98 -8.33 -5.01
N GLU A 56 22.44 -9.16 -5.95
CA GLU A 56 21.73 -10.37 -6.38
C GLU A 56 21.58 -11.37 -5.23
N GLU A 57 22.62 -11.60 -4.44
CA GLU A 57 22.55 -12.49 -3.26
C GLU A 57 21.55 -11.96 -2.22
N ALA A 58 21.53 -10.65 -1.97
CA ALA A 58 20.58 -10.02 -1.06
C ALA A 58 19.13 -10.12 -1.59
N GLN A 59 18.93 -9.87 -2.89
CA GLN A 59 17.63 -10.00 -3.55
C GLN A 59 17.09 -11.43 -3.48
N GLU A 60 17.91 -12.43 -3.78
CA GLU A 60 17.50 -13.84 -3.69
C GLU A 60 17.08 -14.24 -2.28
N LYS A 61 17.85 -13.81 -1.27
CA LYS A 61 17.55 -14.07 0.15
C LYS A 61 16.22 -13.40 0.56
N ILE A 62 16.06 -12.11 0.27
CA ILE A 62 14.86 -11.35 0.65
C ILE A 62 13.63 -11.90 -0.09
N GLN A 63 13.76 -12.23 -1.37
CA GLN A 63 12.66 -12.81 -2.15
C GLN A 63 12.19 -14.15 -1.59
N ALA A 64 13.12 -15.01 -1.16
CA ALA A 64 12.78 -16.27 -0.51
C ALA A 64 11.98 -16.07 0.78
N GLU A 65 12.36 -15.08 1.60
CA GLU A 65 11.63 -14.72 2.82
C GLU A 65 10.27 -14.09 2.51
N ILE A 66 10.17 -13.24 1.48
CA ILE A 66 8.90 -12.68 1.00
C ILE A 66 7.95 -13.82 0.62
N ASP A 67 8.44 -14.81 -0.12
CA ASP A 67 7.60 -15.94 -0.55
C ASP A 67 7.19 -16.83 0.61
N ALA A 68 8.04 -16.98 1.64
CA ALA A 68 7.70 -17.71 2.86
C ALA A 68 6.65 -16.99 3.71
N GLN A 69 6.69 -15.66 3.78
CA GLN A 69 5.76 -14.86 4.59
C GLN A 69 4.53 -14.37 3.83
N ARG A 70 4.47 -14.58 2.51
CA ARG A 70 3.39 -14.07 1.65
C ARG A 70 2.00 -14.45 2.19
N GLY A 71 1.16 -13.44 2.38
CA GLY A 71 -0.21 -13.61 2.90
C GLY A 71 -0.31 -13.80 4.41
N THR A 72 0.81 -13.73 5.15
CA THR A 72 0.82 -13.66 6.62
C THR A 72 0.94 -12.20 7.09
N LEU A 73 0.70 -11.94 8.38
CA LEU A 73 0.90 -10.61 8.97
C LEU A 73 2.38 -10.19 8.98
N ASN A 74 3.31 -11.13 9.08
CA ASN A 74 4.75 -10.84 9.09
C ASN A 74 5.20 -10.15 7.80
N PHE A 75 4.59 -10.46 6.67
CA PHE A 75 4.89 -9.78 5.41
C PHE A 75 4.68 -8.26 5.51
N TYR A 76 3.69 -7.82 6.29
CA TYR A 76 3.34 -6.41 6.42
C TYR A 76 3.96 -5.72 7.65
N ASP A 77 4.55 -6.47 8.58
CA ASP A 77 5.10 -5.95 9.83
C ASP A 77 6.58 -5.62 9.65
N LEU A 78 6.95 -4.34 9.59
CA LEU A 78 8.35 -3.98 9.41
C LEU A 78 9.20 -4.36 10.63
N ASN A 79 8.64 -4.59 11.83
CA ASN A 79 9.45 -5.04 12.98
C ASN A 79 9.99 -6.45 12.72
N TYR A 80 9.20 -7.31 12.06
CA TYR A 80 9.66 -8.64 11.63
C TYR A 80 10.87 -8.53 10.70
N TRP A 81 10.84 -7.58 9.76
CA TRP A 81 11.92 -7.37 8.80
C TRP A 81 13.15 -6.69 9.40
N ASP A 82 12.94 -5.70 10.26
CA ASP A 82 13.97 -5.04 11.06
C ASP A 82 14.75 -6.10 11.85
N ASP A 83 14.05 -6.99 12.56
CA ASP A 83 14.66 -8.08 13.35
C ASP A 83 15.33 -9.15 12.48
N LEU A 84 14.71 -9.55 11.37
CA LEU A 84 15.21 -10.62 10.50
C LEU A 84 16.49 -10.24 9.76
N LEU A 85 16.58 -8.99 9.33
CA LEU A 85 17.65 -8.49 8.46
C LEU A 85 18.65 -7.61 9.22
N ASP A 86 18.38 -7.28 10.49
CA ASP A 86 19.19 -6.37 11.32
C ASP A 86 19.31 -4.98 10.66
N VAL A 87 18.17 -4.38 10.30
CA VAL A 87 18.06 -3.10 9.58
C VAL A 87 17.04 -2.16 10.25
N ASP A 88 17.03 -0.88 9.85
CA ASP A 88 15.92 0.04 10.11
C ASP A 88 15.20 0.35 8.78
N CYS A 89 14.11 -0.36 8.52
CA CYS A 89 13.34 -0.21 7.29
C CYS A 89 12.78 1.22 7.13
N MET A 90 12.41 1.89 8.23
CA MET A 90 11.92 3.27 8.17
C MET A 90 13.02 4.27 7.85
N GLN A 91 14.25 4.03 8.31
CA GLN A 91 15.41 4.81 7.89
C GLN A 91 15.62 4.68 6.38
N ILE A 92 15.65 3.45 5.85
CA ILE A 92 15.83 3.17 4.41
C ILE A 92 14.79 3.92 3.57
N ILE A 93 13.52 3.86 3.98
CA ILE A 93 12.39 4.55 3.29
C ILE A 93 12.54 6.08 3.35
N ARG A 94 12.96 6.64 4.48
CA ARG A 94 13.05 8.10 4.68
C ARG A 94 14.23 8.74 3.95
N GLU A 95 15.32 8.00 3.76
CA GLU A 95 16.50 8.46 3.04
C GLU A 95 16.27 8.62 1.53
N GLN A 96 15.18 8.04 0.99
CA GLN A 96 14.85 8.17 -0.42
C GLN A 96 14.30 9.56 -0.76
N GLU A 97 14.77 10.12 -1.88
CA GLU A 97 14.21 11.35 -2.46
C GLU A 97 12.79 11.13 -3.00
N GLU A 98 12.55 9.94 -3.59
CA GLU A 98 11.25 9.54 -4.12
C GLU A 98 10.21 9.43 -3.01
N LYS A 99 8.98 9.84 -3.32
CA LYS A 99 7.84 9.82 -2.41
C LYS A 99 6.67 9.12 -3.07
N CYS A 100 5.82 8.47 -2.26
CA CYS A 100 4.59 7.87 -2.76
C CYS A 100 3.70 8.91 -3.46
N SER A 101 2.88 8.46 -4.39
CA SER A 101 1.97 9.28 -5.19
C SER A 101 0.59 8.63 -5.23
N TYR A 102 -0.43 9.40 -5.57
CA TYR A 102 -1.75 8.86 -5.85
C TYR A 102 -1.73 7.99 -7.12
N LEU A 103 -2.41 6.85 -7.07
CA LEU A 103 -2.69 6.04 -8.26
C LEU A 103 -3.54 6.87 -9.25
N GLU A 104 -3.36 6.68 -10.55
CA GLU A 104 -4.11 7.43 -11.58
C GLU A 104 -5.62 7.41 -11.31
N GLY A 105 -6.23 8.60 -11.24
CA GLY A 105 -7.66 8.80 -10.99
C GLY A 105 -8.12 8.60 -9.54
N SER A 106 -7.29 8.06 -8.65
CA SER A 106 -7.67 7.78 -7.25
C SER A 106 -7.92 9.06 -6.44
N HIS A 107 -7.09 10.11 -6.62
CA HIS A 107 -7.28 11.38 -5.93
C HIS A 107 -8.62 12.04 -6.31
N GLU A 108 -8.99 12.00 -7.59
CA GLU A 108 -10.30 12.48 -8.04
C GLU A 108 -11.44 11.64 -7.45
N ALA A 109 -11.26 10.32 -7.37
CA ALA A 109 -12.23 9.44 -6.73
C ALA A 109 -12.41 9.80 -5.24
N LEU A 110 -11.32 10.02 -4.49
CA LEU A 110 -11.38 10.45 -3.09
C LEU A 110 -12.09 11.79 -2.92
N GLN A 111 -11.82 12.76 -3.78
CA GLN A 111 -12.54 14.04 -3.78
C GLN A 111 -14.06 13.84 -3.97
N ARG A 112 -14.47 12.96 -4.90
CA ARG A 112 -15.89 12.63 -5.11
C ARG A 112 -16.50 11.87 -3.94
N LEU A 113 -15.73 11.03 -3.24
CA LEU A 113 -16.20 10.33 -2.05
C LEU A 113 -16.34 11.28 -0.85
N SER A 114 -15.46 12.27 -0.71
CA SER A 114 -15.41 13.21 0.43
C SER A 114 -16.72 13.96 0.66
N VAL A 115 -17.47 14.28 -0.40
CA VAL A 115 -18.75 15.01 -0.30
C VAL A 115 -19.90 14.13 0.22
N LEU A 116 -19.70 12.81 0.27
CA LEU A 116 -20.67 11.89 0.84
C LEU A 116 -20.65 12.00 2.36
N LYS A 117 -21.83 11.96 2.98
CA LYS A 117 -21.98 12.00 4.46
C LYS A 117 -21.64 10.68 5.14
N ASN A 118 -21.34 9.66 4.35
CA ASN A 118 -20.98 8.33 4.81
C ASN A 118 -19.66 8.36 5.59
N PRO A 119 -19.53 7.56 6.69
CA PRO A 119 -18.26 7.36 7.34
C PRO A 119 -17.28 6.69 6.37
N LYS A 120 -16.02 7.12 6.42
CA LYS A 120 -14.94 6.69 5.53
C LYS A 120 -13.77 6.23 6.39
N HIS A 121 -13.18 5.11 6.01
CA HIS A 121 -12.04 4.54 6.71
C HIS A 121 -11.05 3.96 5.70
N ILE A 122 -9.77 4.16 5.96
CA ILE A 122 -8.72 3.38 5.31
C ILE A 122 -8.62 2.03 6.03
N LEU A 123 -8.60 0.96 5.27
CA LEU A 123 -8.43 -0.41 5.76
C LEU A 123 -7.27 -1.05 4.99
N THR A 124 -6.11 -1.09 5.62
CA THR A 124 -4.87 -1.60 5.04
C THR A 124 -4.20 -2.58 6.01
N ASN A 125 -3.43 -3.51 5.45
CA ASN A 125 -2.54 -4.38 6.23
C ASN A 125 -1.18 -3.74 6.49
N GLY A 126 -0.79 -2.70 5.74
CA GLY A 126 0.58 -2.17 5.78
C GLY A 126 0.96 -1.57 7.14
N ASP A 127 2.25 -1.65 7.46
CA ASP A 127 2.82 -1.20 8.73
C ASP A 127 2.41 0.25 9.07
N PRO A 128 1.84 0.50 10.26
CA PRO A 128 1.43 1.85 10.68
C PRO A 128 2.50 2.93 10.51
N ARG A 129 3.78 2.61 10.73
CA ARG A 129 4.89 3.58 10.59
C ARG A 129 5.03 4.08 9.15
N VAL A 130 4.88 3.18 8.18
CA VAL A 130 4.92 3.51 6.75
C VAL A 130 3.70 4.33 6.37
N GLN A 131 2.52 3.95 6.87
CA GLN A 131 1.28 4.65 6.54
C GLN A 131 1.22 6.05 7.14
N GLU A 132 1.73 6.24 8.36
CA GLU A 132 1.91 7.57 8.97
C GLU A 132 2.85 8.43 8.13
N TYR A 133 4.00 7.90 7.71
CA TYR A 133 4.93 8.63 6.86
C TYR A 133 4.32 8.99 5.49
N LYS A 134 3.61 8.06 4.85
CA LYS A 134 2.90 8.32 3.59
C LYS A 134 1.84 9.41 3.77
N ALA A 135 1.13 9.42 4.90
CA ALA A 135 0.11 10.43 5.20
C ALA A 135 0.67 11.83 5.46
N GLU A 136 1.93 11.95 5.92
CA GLU A 136 2.63 13.23 6.03
C GLU A 136 2.98 13.81 4.64
N ILE A 137 3.25 12.93 3.67
CA ILE A 137 3.62 13.29 2.31
C ILE A 137 2.38 13.57 1.45
N GLN A 138 1.40 12.68 1.52
CA GLN A 138 0.17 12.69 0.73
C GLN A 138 -1.02 12.80 1.67
N ASP A 139 -1.92 13.73 1.39
CA ASP A 139 -2.98 14.10 2.33
C ASP A 139 -4.25 13.24 2.23
N PHE A 140 -4.09 11.94 1.96
CA PHE A 140 -5.22 11.03 1.73
C PHE A 140 -6.10 10.80 2.98
N LEU A 141 -5.61 11.12 4.19
CA LEU A 141 -6.40 11.08 5.43
C LEU A 141 -7.37 12.26 5.58
N LYS A 142 -7.34 13.26 4.70
CA LYS A 142 -8.25 14.42 4.75
C LYS A 142 -9.63 14.15 4.15
N PHE A 143 -9.82 13.05 3.46
CA PHE A 143 -11.05 12.71 2.72
C PHE A 143 -12.00 11.83 3.54
#